data_AF-A0A4U3APC3-F1
#
_entry.id   AF-A0A4U3APC3-F1
#
_cell.length_a   1.000
_cell.length_b   1.000
_cell.length_c   1.000
_cell.angle_alpha   90.00
_cell.angle_beta   90.00
_cell.angle_gamma   90.00
#
_symmetry.space_group_name_H-M   'P 1'
#
loop_
_entity.id
_entity.type
_entity.pdbx_description
1 polymer ?
#
loop_
_entity_poly.entity_id
_entity_poly.type
_entity_poly.pdbx_seq_one_letter_code
_entity_poly.pdbx_strand_id
1 'polypeptide(L)'
;KKKHWNILDGRDAYTYHQKHEPYTAVLTEDENLKYIVNVTNEWVSVGFYDDLIRKYLNYDFEVMSDSKIFLRTATYWEYDDETDTEVSSLILGFRENDYIAMEKRDLKIGLVEEREISDTLERNWDVFPEFGHYIHLCREER
;
A
#
# COMPACT_ATOMS: atom_id res chain seq x y z
N LYS A 1 25.94 -6.03 3.02
CA LYS A 1 26.13 -5.35 1.72
C LYS A 1 24.78 -4.79 1.30
N LYS A 2 24.60 -3.45 1.22
CA LYS A 2 23.40 -2.87 0.61
C LYS A 2 23.37 -3.34 -0.86
N LYS A 3 22.30 -4.03 -1.26
CA LYS A 3 22.09 -4.44 -2.65
C LYS A 3 21.99 -3.14 -3.47
N HIS A 4 22.71 -3.02 -4.58
CA HIS A 4 22.49 -1.91 -5.50
C HIS A 4 21.03 -1.99 -5.95
N TRP A 5 20.29 -0.88 -5.81
CA TRP A 5 18.99 -0.76 -6.44
C TRP A 5 19.24 -0.77 -7.95
N ASN A 6 18.83 -1.84 -8.62
CA ASN A 6 18.84 -1.89 -10.08
C ASN A 6 17.72 -0.96 -10.55
N ILE A 7 18.05 0.31 -10.78
CA ILE A 7 17.15 1.26 -11.40
C ILE A 7 16.92 0.77 -12.83
N LEU A 8 15.69 0.34 -13.12
CA LEU A 8 15.29 -0.08 -14.46
C LEU A 8 15.11 1.17 -15.34
N ASP A 9 15.54 1.09 -16.60
CA ASP A 9 15.08 2.08 -17.58
C ASP A 9 13.59 1.84 -17.90
N GLY A 10 12.93 2.82 -18.51
CA GLY A 10 11.48 2.71 -18.78
C GLY A 10 11.09 1.50 -19.66
N ARG A 11 11.98 1.02 -20.53
CA ARG A 11 11.72 -0.12 -21.42
C ARG A 11 11.87 -1.44 -20.68
N ASP A 12 12.87 -1.55 -19.83
CA ASP A 12 13.05 -2.71 -18.97
C ASP A 12 11.89 -2.83 -17.98
N ALA A 13 11.49 -1.73 -17.33
CA ALA A 13 10.34 -1.70 -16.44
C ALA A 13 9.02 -2.07 -17.16
N TYR A 14 8.81 -1.57 -18.40
CA TYR A 14 7.67 -1.98 -19.22
C TYR A 14 7.70 -3.46 -19.57
N THR A 15 8.88 -4.01 -19.86
CA THR A 15 9.05 -5.45 -20.15
C THR A 15 8.72 -6.30 -18.92
N TYR A 16 9.13 -5.86 -17.73
CA TYR A 16 8.78 -6.52 -16.47
C TYR A 16 7.27 -6.52 -16.27
N HIS A 17 6.62 -5.37 -16.50
CA HIS A 17 5.18 -5.25 -16.43
C HIS A 17 4.46 -6.23 -17.37
N GLN A 18 4.86 -6.28 -18.64
CA GLN A 18 4.25 -7.19 -19.63
C GLN A 18 4.41 -8.68 -19.25
N LYS A 19 5.47 -9.02 -18.53
CA LYS A 19 5.75 -10.39 -18.08
C LYS A 19 5.17 -10.69 -16.70
N HIS A 20 4.51 -9.73 -16.06
CA HIS A 20 4.09 -9.79 -14.66
C HIS A 20 5.25 -10.09 -13.69
N GLU A 21 6.46 -9.64 -14.05
CA GLU A 21 7.64 -9.75 -13.19
C GLU A 21 7.63 -8.63 -12.14
N PRO A 22 8.14 -8.88 -10.92
CA PRO A 22 8.13 -7.88 -9.86
C PRO A 22 8.92 -6.62 -10.19
N TYR A 23 8.30 -5.45 -10.01
CA TYR A 23 8.98 -4.16 -10.11
C TYR A 23 8.36 -3.14 -9.14
N THR A 24 9.06 -2.03 -8.94
CA THR A 24 8.63 -0.93 -8.08
C THR A 24 8.56 0.35 -8.90
N ALA A 25 7.41 1.02 -8.88
CA ALA A 25 7.25 2.38 -9.38
C ALA A 25 7.38 3.37 -8.20
N VAL A 26 8.11 4.45 -8.44
CA VAL A 26 8.32 5.53 -7.47
C VAL A 26 7.66 6.78 -8.03
N LEU A 27 6.66 7.29 -7.32
CA LEU A 27 5.92 8.48 -7.72
C LEU A 27 6.35 9.65 -6.85
N THR A 28 6.69 10.75 -7.51
CA THR A 28 7.15 11.98 -6.87
C THR A 28 6.23 13.14 -7.24
N GLU A 29 6.09 14.07 -6.31
CA GLU A 29 5.40 15.35 -6.50
C GLU A 29 6.35 16.45 -6.03
N ASP A 30 6.60 17.45 -6.89
CA ASP A 30 7.59 18.51 -6.64
C ASP A 30 8.96 17.99 -6.16
N GLU A 31 9.46 16.93 -6.81
CA GLU A 31 10.70 16.20 -6.50
C GLU A 31 10.71 15.43 -5.16
N ASN A 32 9.63 15.48 -4.38
CA ASN A 32 9.49 14.73 -3.14
C ASN A 32 8.83 13.38 -3.37
N LEU A 33 9.30 12.34 -2.68
CA LEU A 33 8.63 11.03 -2.70
C LEU A 33 7.23 11.16 -2.09
N LYS A 34 6.20 10.72 -2.82
CA LYS A 34 4.84 10.62 -2.29
C LYS A 34 4.35 9.19 -2.20
N TYR A 35 4.59 8.39 -3.24
CA TYR A 35 4.11 7.01 -3.29
C TYR A 35 5.18 6.04 -3.76
N ILE A 36 5.17 4.84 -3.17
CA ILE A 36 5.89 3.67 -3.69
C ILE A 36 4.86 2.62 -4.05
N VAL A 37 4.85 2.19 -5.30
CA VAL A 37 3.95 1.14 -5.79
C VAL A 37 4.78 -0.08 -6.15
N ASN A 38 4.61 -1.16 -5.39
CA ASN A 38 5.21 -2.45 -5.70
C ASN A 38 4.19 -3.29 -6.47
N VAL A 39 4.58 -3.79 -7.64
CA VAL A 39 3.71 -4.59 -8.51
C VAL A 39 4.34 -5.96 -8.68
N THR A 40 3.59 -7.00 -8.37
CA THR A 40 3.93 -8.40 -8.65
C THR A 40 2.77 -9.06 -9.41
N ASN A 41 2.90 -10.34 -9.72
CA ASN A 41 1.83 -11.15 -10.30
C ASN A 41 0.69 -11.48 -9.32
N GLU A 42 0.95 -11.38 -8.01
CA GLU A 42 0.00 -11.79 -6.96
C GLU A 42 -0.49 -10.60 -6.12
N TRP A 43 0.30 -9.52 -6.05
CA TRP A 43 0.04 -8.39 -5.17
C TRP A 43 0.37 -7.06 -5.83
N VAL A 44 -0.40 -6.04 -5.49
CA VAL A 44 -0.05 -4.64 -5.71
C VAL A 44 -0.06 -3.94 -4.35
N SER A 45 1.08 -3.39 -3.93
CA SER A 45 1.19 -2.66 -2.67
C SER A 45 1.46 -1.18 -2.94
N VAL A 46 0.72 -0.29 -2.27
CA VAL A 46 0.87 1.17 -2.38
C VAL A 46 1.22 1.72 -1.01
N GLY A 47 2.45 2.21 -0.86
CA GLY A 47 2.91 2.95 0.32
C GLY A 47 2.80 4.45 0.12
N PHE A 48 2.31 5.15 1.13
CA PHE A 48 2.14 6.61 1.18
C PHE A 48 3.14 7.19 2.18
N TYR A 49 3.81 8.27 1.79
CA TYR A 49 4.92 8.83 2.53
C TYR A 49 4.67 10.30 2.88
N ASP A 50 4.96 10.67 4.13
CA ASP A 50 4.89 12.06 4.58
C ASP A 50 6.11 12.87 4.11
N ASP A 51 6.16 14.16 4.46
CA ASP A 51 7.25 15.05 4.05
C ASP A 51 8.61 14.69 4.69
N LEU A 52 8.62 13.84 5.72
CA LEU A 52 9.83 13.27 6.32
C LEU A 52 10.18 11.89 5.73
N ILE A 53 9.47 11.45 4.69
CA ILE A 53 9.65 10.15 4.02
C ILE A 53 9.34 8.98 4.96
N ARG A 54 8.44 9.18 5.94
CA ARG A 54 7.92 8.13 6.81
C ARG A 54 6.65 7.56 6.18
N LYS A 55 6.54 6.23 6.15
CA LYS A 55 5.37 5.56 5.57
C LYS A 55 4.20 5.61 6.56
N TYR A 56 3.20 6.44 6.34
CA TYR A 56 2.05 6.58 7.26
C TYR A 56 0.83 5.76 6.84
N LEU A 57 0.78 5.30 5.58
CA LEU A 57 -0.30 4.47 5.06
C LEU A 57 0.23 3.44 4.06
N ASN A 58 -0.33 2.24 4.08
CA ASN A 58 -0.03 1.18 3.12
C ASN A 58 -1.32 0.43 2.75
N TYR A 59 -1.53 0.24 1.47
CA TYR A 59 -2.55 -0.66 0.94
C TYR A 59 -1.90 -1.86 0.29
N ASP A 60 -2.41 -3.04 0.61
CA ASP A 60 -2.03 -4.30 -0.04
C ASP A 60 -3.26 -4.88 -0.74
N PHE A 61 -3.19 -4.88 -2.08
CA PHE A 61 -4.21 -5.44 -2.94
C PHE A 61 -3.78 -6.82 -3.42
N GLU A 62 -4.65 -7.81 -3.30
CA GLU A 62 -4.47 -9.11 -3.94
C GLU A 62 -4.92 -9.02 -5.40
N VAL A 63 -4.14 -9.63 -6.29
CA VAL A 63 -4.49 -9.76 -7.70
C VAL A 63 -5.53 -10.88 -7.86
N MET A 64 -6.71 -10.48 -8.33
CA MET A 64 -7.84 -11.37 -8.57
C MET A 64 -7.93 -11.72 -10.07
N SER A 65 -8.92 -12.52 -10.46
CA SER A 65 -9.17 -12.80 -11.87
C SER A 65 -9.61 -11.56 -12.64
N ASP A 66 -9.56 -11.63 -13.98
CA ASP A 66 -10.08 -10.61 -14.90
C ASP A 66 -9.47 -9.21 -14.72
N SER A 67 -8.17 -9.15 -14.40
CA SER A 67 -7.44 -7.89 -14.18
C SER A 67 -8.04 -7.01 -13.09
N LYS A 68 -8.72 -7.63 -12.10
CA LYS A 68 -9.19 -6.95 -10.91
C LYS A 68 -8.23 -7.16 -9.76
N ILE A 69 -8.23 -6.22 -8.83
CA ILE A 69 -7.52 -6.34 -7.57
C ILE A 69 -8.47 -6.03 -6.42
N PHE A 70 -8.22 -6.64 -5.27
CA PHE A 70 -9.03 -6.43 -4.06
C PHE A 70 -8.15 -6.01 -2.89
N LEU A 71 -8.49 -4.90 -2.24
CA LEU A 71 -7.80 -4.41 -1.05
C LEU A 71 -8.00 -5.40 0.10
N ARG A 72 -6.94 -6.12 0.47
CA ARG A 72 -6.93 -7.08 1.59
C ARG A 72 -6.51 -6.45 2.90
N THR A 73 -5.61 -5.48 2.84
CA THR A 73 -5.09 -4.85 4.06
C THR A 73 -4.83 -3.38 3.86
N ALA A 74 -5.31 -2.56 4.79
CA ALA A 74 -4.90 -1.18 4.96
C ALA A 74 -4.22 -1.02 6.31
N THR A 75 -2.99 -0.49 6.30
CA THR A 75 -2.23 -0.26 7.51
C THR A 75 -1.89 1.21 7.62
N TYR A 76 -2.19 1.80 8.78
CA TYR A 76 -1.87 3.17 9.14
C TYR A 76 -0.83 3.17 10.25
N TRP A 77 0.10 4.12 10.17
CA TRP A 77 1.09 4.38 11.20
C TRP A 77 1.03 5.85 11.59
N GLU A 78 1.02 6.07 12.90
CA GLU A 78 1.18 7.39 13.50
C GLU A 78 2.57 7.47 14.13
N TYR A 79 3.21 8.61 13.95
CA TYR A 79 4.55 8.88 14.46
C TYR A 79 4.49 10.02 15.47
N ASP A 80 5.48 10.06 16.35
CA ASP A 80 5.69 11.21 17.21
C ASP A 80 6.12 12.43 16.37
N ASP A 81 5.68 13.63 16.74
CA ASP A 81 6.01 14.83 15.95
C ASP A 81 7.44 15.32 16.19
N GLU A 82 8.01 15.00 17.36
CA GLU A 82 9.37 15.42 17.73
C GLU A 82 10.43 14.37 17.35
N THR A 83 10.01 13.12 17.08
CA THR A 83 10.91 12.00 16.80
C THR A 83 10.37 11.09 15.69
N ASP A 84 11.22 10.36 14.98
CA ASP A 84 10.78 9.37 13.97
C ASP A 84 10.25 8.05 14.59
N THR A 85 9.75 8.11 15.82
CA THR A 85 9.27 6.95 16.57
C THR A 85 7.80 6.70 16.26
N GLU A 86 7.44 5.48 15.87
CA GLU A 86 6.05 5.05 15.74
C GLU A 86 5.37 5.05 17.12
N VAL A 87 4.17 5.63 17.21
CA VAL A 87 3.41 5.76 18.46
C VAL A 87 2.12 4.96 18.44
N SER A 88 1.54 4.75 17.25
CA SER A 88 0.36 3.92 17.07
C SER A 88 0.36 3.30 15.68
N SER A 89 -0.29 2.15 15.56
CA SER A 89 -0.64 1.56 14.28
C SER A 89 -2.07 1.04 14.27
N LEU A 90 -2.69 1.07 13.09
CA LEU A 90 -4.02 0.52 12.83
C LEU A 90 -3.93 -0.37 11.61
N ILE A 91 -4.36 -1.63 11.74
CA ILE A 91 -4.44 -2.58 10.63
C ILE A 91 -5.92 -2.91 10.41
N LEU A 92 -6.38 -2.74 9.18
CA LEU A 92 -7.68 -3.20 8.71
C LEU A 92 -7.47 -4.35 7.73
N GLY A 93 -8.01 -5.52 8.05
CA GLY A 93 -8.06 -6.69 7.19
C GLY A 93 -9.44 -6.85 6.57
N PHE A 94 -9.49 -7.08 5.26
CA PHE A 94 -10.71 -7.17 4.49
C PHE A 94 -10.84 -8.52 3.80
N ARG A 95 -12.06 -9.05 3.74
CA ARG A 95 -12.39 -10.26 2.99
C ARG A 95 -13.54 -9.97 2.04
N GLU A 96 -13.59 -10.68 0.92
CA GLU A 96 -14.59 -10.47 -0.15
C GLU A 96 -16.04 -10.73 0.31
N ASN A 97 -16.22 -11.42 1.44
CA ASN A 97 -17.52 -11.66 2.04
C ASN A 97 -17.95 -10.54 3.01
N ASP A 98 -17.54 -9.30 2.73
CA ASP A 98 -17.86 -8.09 3.52
C ASP A 98 -17.38 -8.11 4.97
N TYR A 99 -16.44 -9.01 5.31
CA TYR A 99 -15.88 -9.11 6.64
C TYR A 99 -14.66 -8.22 6.81
N ILE A 100 -14.65 -7.48 7.91
CA ILE A 100 -13.59 -6.53 8.27
C ILE A 100 -13.08 -6.88 9.67
N ALA A 101 -11.78 -7.10 9.78
CA ALA A 101 -11.07 -7.19 11.06
C ALA A 101 -10.23 -5.93 11.26
N MET A 102 -10.20 -5.42 12.49
CA MET A 102 -9.45 -4.25 12.88
C MET A 102 -8.57 -4.60 14.07
N GLU A 103 -7.30 -4.18 14.01
CA GLU A 103 -6.38 -4.19 15.15
C GLU A 103 -5.75 -2.80 15.28
N LYS A 104 -5.93 -2.15 16.43
CA LYS A 104 -5.25 -0.88 16.75
C LYS A 104 -4.28 -1.11 17.91
N ARG A 105 -3.04 -0.66 17.76
CA ARG A 105 -2.01 -0.69 18.80
C ARG A 105 -1.65 0.72 19.22
N ASP A 106 -1.67 0.98 20.52
CA ASP A 106 -1.00 2.15 21.12
C ASP A 106 0.32 1.67 21.71
N LEU A 107 1.43 2.10 21.11
CA LEU A 107 2.76 1.66 21.48
C LEU A 107 3.29 2.41 22.70
N LYS A 108 2.73 3.58 23.04
CA LYS A 108 3.14 4.37 24.21
C LYS A 108 2.72 3.67 25.50
N ILE A 109 1.50 3.13 25.53
CA ILE A 109 0.96 2.45 26.72
C ILE A 109 0.88 0.93 26.59
N GLY A 110 1.18 0.38 25.40
CA GLY A 110 1.14 -1.06 25.14
C GLY A 110 -0.28 -1.64 25.06
N LEU A 111 -1.26 -0.83 24.68
CA LEU A 111 -2.66 -1.25 24.54
C LEU A 111 -2.92 -1.79 23.13
N VAL A 112 -3.73 -2.85 23.04
CA VAL A 112 -4.22 -3.41 21.78
C VAL A 112 -5.74 -3.45 21.83
N GLU A 113 -6.39 -2.90 20.81
CA GLU A 113 -7.83 -3.01 20.57
C GLU A 113 -8.09 -3.81 19.30
N GLU A 114 -8.97 -4.81 19.39
CA GLU A 114 -9.41 -5.61 18.26
C GLU A 114 -10.91 -5.45 18.06
N ARG A 115 -11.36 -5.35 16.80
CA ARG A 115 -12.79 -5.32 16.45
C ARG A 115 -13.02 -6.08 15.17
N GLU A 116 -14.22 -6.64 15.04
CA GLU A 116 -14.68 -7.28 13.82
C GLU A 116 -16.05 -6.71 13.47
N ILE A 117 -16.24 -6.36 12.20
CA ILE A 117 -17.50 -5.84 11.68
C ILE A 117 -17.79 -6.43 10.30
N SER A 118 -19.01 -6.19 9.83
CA SER A 118 -19.39 -6.47 8.45
C SER A 118 -20.02 -5.23 7.83
N ASP A 119 -19.51 -4.83 6.67
CA ASP A 119 -19.98 -3.68 5.91
C ASP A 119 -19.65 -3.87 4.42
N THR A 120 -20.32 -3.15 3.53
CA THR A 120 -20.15 -3.30 2.08
C THR A 120 -18.76 -2.86 1.62
N LEU A 121 -18.02 -3.76 0.95
CA LEU A 121 -16.64 -3.51 0.50
C LEU A 121 -16.51 -3.21 -1.01
N GLU A 122 -17.51 -2.60 -1.64
CA GLU A 122 -17.47 -2.26 -3.08
C GLU A 122 -16.27 -1.37 -3.44
N ARG A 123 -15.86 -0.48 -2.53
CA ARG A 123 -14.73 0.45 -2.74
C ARG A 123 -13.34 -0.19 -2.61
N ASN A 124 -13.28 -1.43 -2.10
CA ASN A 124 -12.04 -2.19 -1.99
C ASN A 124 -11.64 -2.85 -3.31
N TRP A 125 -12.54 -2.87 -4.30
CA TRP A 125 -12.24 -3.35 -5.63
C TRP A 125 -11.61 -2.27 -6.49
N ASP A 126 -10.60 -2.63 -7.25
CA ASP A 126 -9.98 -1.78 -8.26
C ASP A 126 -9.54 -2.60 -9.48
N VAL A 127 -9.00 -1.92 -10.49
CA VAL A 127 -8.36 -2.59 -11.63
C VAL A 127 -6.86 -2.75 -11.41
N PHE A 128 -6.28 -3.80 -11.98
CA PHE A 128 -4.84 -3.95 -12.02
C PHE A 128 -4.23 -2.75 -12.77
N PRO A 129 -3.16 -2.12 -12.25
CA PRO A 129 -2.68 -0.88 -12.82
C PRO A 129 -2.06 -1.10 -14.20
N GLU A 130 -2.35 -0.21 -15.15
CA GLU A 130 -1.57 -0.13 -16.39
C GLU A 130 -0.18 0.46 -16.11
N PHE A 131 0.82 0.04 -16.89
CA PHE A 131 2.18 0.56 -16.76
C PHE A 131 2.21 2.10 -16.87
N GLY A 132 2.78 2.75 -15.87
CA GLY A 132 2.88 4.21 -15.79
C GLY A 132 1.62 4.93 -15.28
N HIS A 133 0.50 4.23 -15.05
CA HIS A 133 -0.78 4.82 -14.68
C HIS A 133 -1.24 4.45 -13.25
N TYR A 134 -0.36 4.58 -12.26
CA TYR A 134 -0.60 4.11 -10.89
C TYR A 134 -1.46 5.03 -10.03
N ILE A 135 -1.64 6.30 -10.43
CA ILE A 135 -2.22 7.35 -9.56
C ILE A 135 -3.65 7.03 -9.07
N HIS A 136 -4.42 6.24 -9.83
CA HIS A 136 -5.77 5.85 -9.42
C HIS A 136 -5.77 4.99 -8.15
N LEU A 137 -4.67 4.28 -7.86
CA LEU A 137 -4.49 3.49 -6.64
C LEU A 137 -4.07 4.36 -5.44
N CYS A 138 -3.51 5.54 -5.68
CA CYS A 138 -2.96 6.46 -4.68
C CYS A 138 -4.03 7.40 -4.12
N ARG A 139 -5.09 6.84 -3.54
CA ARG A 139 -6.19 7.60 -2.89
C ARG A 139 -6.24 7.25 -1.42
N GLU A 140 -6.01 8.22 -0.54
CA GLU A 140 -6.03 8.00 0.92
C GLU A 140 -7.40 7.62 1.48
N GLU A 141 -8.47 8.05 0.81
CA GLU A 141 -9.85 7.70 1.16
C GLU A 141 -10.32 6.52 0.28
N ARG A 142 -10.47 5.35 0.90
CA ARG A 142 -11.05 4.13 0.33
C ARG A 142 -12.39 3.84 1.00
#